data_AF-A0A7K4XZI2-F1
#
_entry.id   AF-A0A7K4XZI2-F1
#
_cell.length_a   1.000
_cell.length_b   1.000
_cell.length_c   1.000
_cell.angle_alpha   90.00
_cell.angle_beta   90.00
_cell.angle_gamma   90.00
#
_symmetry.space_group_name_H-M   'P 1'
#
loop_
_entity.id
_entity.type
_entity.pdbx_description
1 polymer ?
#
loop_
_entity_poly.entity_id
_entity_poly.type
_entity_poly.pdbx_seq_one_letter_code
_entity_poly.pdbx_strand_id
1 'polypeptide(L)' 'VTFLEVQIMSSYITPPRIKIHRNITTFHDIQQLVGSLQWLRNIVLIPPEIMSLLYSLLQGKQPWEK' A
#
# COMPACT_ATOMS: atom_id res chain seq x y z
N VAL A 1 -14.73 7.58 16.81
CA VAL A 1 -13.32 7.79 17.22
C VAL A 1 -12.46 7.87 15.97
N THR A 2 -11.39 8.65 15.97
CA THR A 2 -10.41 8.66 14.87
C THR A 2 -9.14 7.96 15.34
N PHE A 3 -8.65 6.99 14.57
CA PHE A 3 -7.42 6.26 14.85
C PHE A 3 -6.68 5.97 13.53
N LEU A 4 -5.39 6.29 13.45
CA LEU A 4 -4.59 6.17 12.21
C LEU A 4 -5.27 6.83 10.99
N GLU A 5 -5.87 8.02 11.19
CA GLU A 5 -6.66 8.74 10.18
C GLU A 5 -7.90 8.01 9.65
N VAL A 6 -8.25 6.87 10.23
CA VAL A 6 -9.49 6.14 10.01
C VAL A 6 -10.58 6.71 10.91
N GLN A 7 -11.73 7.07 10.34
CA GLN A 7 -12.91 7.39 11.14
C GLN A 7 -13.69 6.12 11.44
N ILE A 8 -13.79 5.78 12.72
CA ILE A 8 -14.52 4.62 13.21
C ILE A 8 -15.84 5.10 13.81
N MET A 9 -16.95 4.71 13.18
CA MET A 9 -18.33 4.94 13.63
C MET A 9 -18.95 3.62 14.09
N SER A 10 -20.10 3.68 14.78
CA SER A 10 -20.73 2.50 15.38
C SER A 10 -21.09 1.40 14.38
N SER A 11 -21.36 1.75 13.12
CA SER A 11 -21.81 0.81 12.08
C SER A 11 -20.97 0.83 10.80
N TYR A 12 -19.94 1.66 10.71
CA TYR A 12 -19.07 1.76 9.53
C TYR A 12 -17.70 2.33 9.86
N ILE A 13 -16.73 1.95 9.03
CA ILE A 13 -15.35 2.44 9.07
C ILE A 13 -15.11 3.24 7.79
N THR A 14 -14.77 4.51 7.94
CA THR A 14 -14.42 5.35 6.80
C THR A 14 -12.91 5.32 6.60
N PRO A 15 -12.45 4.92 5.41
CA PRO A 15 -11.03 4.90 5.09
C PRO A 15 -10.40 6.30 5.13
N PRO A 16 -9.14 6.47 5.60
CA PRO A 16 -8.30 7.62 5.30
C PRO A 16 -8.29 7.93 3.81
N ARG A 17 -8.10 9.22 3.50
CA ARG A 17 -7.96 9.68 2.12
C ARG A 17 -6.63 9.17 1.55
N ILE A 18 -6.71 8.11 0.76
CA ILE A 18 -5.55 7.58 0.07
C ILE A 18 -5.29 8.35 -1.21
N LYS A 19 -4.04 8.80 -1.37
CA LYS A 19 -3.54 9.40 -2.60
C LYS A 19 -2.70 8.37 -3.35
N ILE A 20 -3.20 7.90 -4.49
CA ILE A 20 -2.44 7.02 -5.37
C ILE A 20 -1.73 7.90 -6.42
N HIS A 21 -0.42 8.07 -6.27
CA HIS A 21 0.41 8.73 -7.26
C HIS A 21 0.70 7.74 -8.40
N ARG A 22 0.25 8.06 -9.62
CA ARG A 22 0.42 7.19 -10.79
C ARG A 22 1.75 7.38 -11.51
N ASN A 23 2.42 8.50 -11.26
CA ASN A 23 3.75 8.74 -11.80
C ASN A 23 4.77 8.10 -10.86
N ILE A 24 5.36 6.99 -11.29
CA ILE A 24 6.32 6.23 -10.49
C ILE A 24 7.66 6.33 -11.19
N THR A 25 8.59 7.08 -10.60
CA THR A 25 9.92 7.27 -11.18
C THR A 25 11.02 6.77 -10.25
N THR A 26 10.75 6.73 -8.94
CA THR A 26 11.71 6.33 -7.92
C THR A 26 11.26 5.09 -7.16
N PHE A 27 12.23 4.43 -6.51
CA PHE A 27 11.94 3.35 -5.56
C PHE A 27 11.03 3.83 -4.41
N HIS A 28 11.21 5.07 -3.97
CA HIS A 28 10.37 5.67 -2.94
C HIS A 28 8.90 5.77 -3.37
N ASP A 29 8.64 6.07 -4.65
CA ASP A 29 7.28 6.12 -5.19
C ASP A 29 6.63 4.72 -5.19
N ILE A 30 7.39 3.68 -5.54
CA ILE A 30 6.94 2.28 -5.43
C ILE A 30 6.60 1.95 -3.98
N GLN A 31 7.46 2.31 -3.02
CA GLN A 31 7.20 2.08 -1.59
C GLN A 31 5.90 2.74 -1.12
N GLN A 32 5.65 4.00 -1.50
CA GLN A 32 4.42 4.71 -1.17
C GLN A 32 3.18 4.07 -1.82
N LEU A 33 3.30 3.64 -3.08
CA LEU A 33 2.22 2.94 -3.78
C LEU A 33 1.88 1.62 -3.09
N VAL A 34 2.87 0.79 -2.77
CA VAL A 34 2.65 -0.49 -2.09
C VAL A 34 2.02 -0.29 -0.73
N GLY A 35 2.48 0.69 0.06
CA GLY A 35 1.86 1.02 1.35
C GLY A 35 0.38 1.41 1.22
N SER A 36 0.05 2.23 0.22
CA SER A 36 -1.33 2.64 -0.08
C SER A 36 -2.23 1.46 -0.48
N LEU A 37 -1.72 0.55 -1.31
CA LEU A 37 -2.44 -0.65 -1.75
C LEU A 37 -2.59 -1.68 -0.63
N GLN A 38 -1.57 -1.84 0.22
CA GLN A 38 -1.61 -2.71 1.40
C GLN A 38 -2.76 -2.30 2.32
N TRP A 39 -2.94 -0.99 2.51
CA TRP A 39 -4.02 -0.43 3.31
C TRP A 39 -5.38 -0.70 2.66
N LEU A 40 -5.50 -0.47 1.34
CA LEU A 40 -6.73 -0.70 0.57
C LEU A 40 -7.13 -2.18 0.46
N ARG A 41 -6.18 -3.10 0.53
CA ARG A 41 -6.39 -4.54 0.31
C ARG A 41 -7.59 -5.10 1.05
N ASN A 42 -7.78 -4.69 2.31
CA ASN A 42 -8.87 -5.18 3.17
C ASN A 42 -10.25 -4.64 2.77
N ILE A 43 -10.31 -3.57 1.97
CA ILE A 43 -11.56 -2.91 1.54
C ILE A 43 -11.97 -3.38 0.14
N VAL A 44 -11.01 -3.47 -0.78
CA VAL A 44 -11.26 -3.80 -2.20
C VAL A 44 -10.98 -5.27 -2.55
N LEU A 45 -10.71 -6.12 -1.55
CA LEU A 45 -10.45 -7.56 -1.72
C LEU A 45 -9.40 -7.86 -2.79
N ILE A 46 -8.25 -7.17 -2.75
CA ILE A 46 -7.15 -7.44 -3.69
C ILE A 46 -6.53 -8.82 -3.36
N PRO A 47 -6.48 -9.75 -4.34
CA PRO A 47 -5.85 -11.06 -4.15
C PRO A 47 -4.35 -10.92 -3.84
N PRO A 48 -3.81 -11.71 -2.89
CA PRO A 48 -2.39 -11.68 -2.54
C PRO A 48 -1.45 -11.86 -3.74
N GLU A 49 -1.88 -12.64 -4.73
CA GLU A 49 -1.12 -12.99 -5.93
C GLU A 49 -0.81 -11.75 -6.76
N ILE A 50 -1.75 -10.79 -6.84
CA ILE A 50 -1.55 -9.52 -7.57
C ILE A 50 -0.52 -8.64 -6.85
N MET A 51 -0.49 -8.66 -5.52
CA MET A 51 0.48 -7.90 -4.72
C MET A 51 1.90 -8.49 -4.79
N SER A 52 2.04 -9.78 -5.12
CA SER A 52 3.36 -10.44 -5.18
C SER A 52 4.32 -9.76 -6.16
N LEU A 53 3.81 -9.30 -7.31
CA LEU A 53 4.60 -8.56 -8.30
C LEU A 53 5.18 -7.28 -7.70
N LEU A 54 4.37 -6.54 -6.94
CA LEU A 54 4.78 -5.30 -6.29
C LEU A 54 5.81 -5.54 -5.17
N TYR A 55 5.68 -6.64 -4.43
CA TYR A 55 6.66 -7.00 -3.40
C TYR A 55 8.02 -7.35 -4.01
N SER A 56 8.06 -7.97 -5.19
CA SER A 56 9.33 -8.25 -5.87
C SER A 56 10.09 -6.96 -6.22
N LEU A 57 9.38 -5.88 -6.56
CA LEU A 57 9.98 -4.57 -6.83
C LEU A 57 10.52 -3.88 -5.58
N LEU A 58 10.06 -4.28 -4.39
CA LEU A 58 10.56 -3.79 -3.11
C LEU A 58 11.78 -4.54 -2.58
N GLN A 59 12.13 -5.66 -3.21
CA GLN A 59 13.32 -6.41 -2.83
C GLN A 59 14.53 -5.53 -3.11
N GLY A 60 15.26 -5.21 -2.05
CA GLY A 60 16.54 -4.54 -2.18
C GLY A 60 17.53 -5.42 -2.94
N LYS A 61 18.64 -4.82 -3.38
CA LYS A 61 19.77 -5.61 -3.87
C LYS A 61 20.20 -6.59 -2.80
N GLN A 62 20.47 -7.82 -3.20
CA GLN A 62 21.01 -8.79 -2.27
C GLN A 62 22.39 -8.33 -1.77
N PRO A 63 22.80 -8.63 -0.54
CA PRO A 63 24.10 -8.21 0.01
C PRO A 63 25.31 -8.63 -0.84
N TRP A 64 25.14 -9.62 -1.71
CA TRP A 64 26.16 -10.15 -2.63
C TRP A 64 26.04 -9.63 -4.06
N GLU A 65 24.99 -8.86 -4.39
CA GLU A 65 24.84 -8.19 -5.68
C GLU A 65 25.63 -6.88 -5.66
N LYS A 66 26.84 -6.91 -6.23
CA LYS A 66 27.69 -5.72 -6.43
C LYS A 66 27.00 -4.66 -7.28
#